data_AF-A0AAE1PYL2-F1
#
_entry.id   AF-A0AAE1PYL2-F1
#
_cell.length_a   1.000
_cell.length_b   1.000
_cell.length_c   1.000
_cell.angle_alpha   90.00
_cell.angle_beta   90.00
_cell.angle_gamma   90.00
#
_symmetry.space_group_name_H-M   'P 1'
#
loop_
_entity.id
_entity.type
_entity.pdbx_description
1 polymer ?
#
loop_
_entity_poly.entity_id
_entity_poly.type
_entity_poly.pdbx_seq_one_letter_code
_entity_poly.pdbx_strand_id
1 'polypeptide(L)'
;MSAGRTTVRYELEFLVSDRTWGQEGVRANVSVVVRDLPQDALGHATPLTLSPTTPPHLMRGWSPQGGGGGLGRLISAVERVVDEGNHVVQVVSVYGCNPTHYHHHYRTPLVQLNHHYHPPPLSPSSKRNGTSLITEEDQQQLPANEPATCVWVSVLDPKGRYMDPIKLQGLLSLHTPQLEAATDLRVDLISPQDVPAQPDHQSQDHVGNTDTSSVSSLASTILPLQVVDANVTSLVTPRLTRSHTCHAHYPEACTPISCLNGGRCVMSPQGNSRCVCPGGSSGWQCKVLARNFLGSGWAWVTPLPRCLPSTLSLKVLTTRPHALLFYSGPMTPAHRPHSSPTPMLALQIKDGMPQVLVEGGLEPVKLVVNTTVSDGDWHTLHLRLDTKGVALMVDMCGRGWESGTFHSHGHCLVRAMWGRPWRIEGLFETGPLQVGGLAHSPPNQEDHGWGGDAPTAHPLHGCLSHLTLNGQLVDLGEPASSRGSIAGCQPQEAACHSMGGKGRGCGYRGTCVGGLRYPECQCEAGWGGVGCDTPTTPATLGQSSFMKVALSFTPPPSLLTVQSRVRSRARDATGLLFHLTAQHNKAAFTLLVSY
;
A
#
# COMPACT_ATOMS: atom_id res chain seq x y z
N MET A 1 -23.68 20.37 19.48
CA MET A 1 -22.70 20.41 20.58
C MET A 1 -21.36 20.82 19.99
N SER A 2 -20.84 21.97 20.43
CA SER A 2 -19.55 22.53 19.97
C SER A 2 -18.41 21.68 20.52
N ALA A 3 -17.67 20.99 19.65
CA ALA A 3 -16.44 20.32 20.05
C ALA A 3 -15.43 21.39 20.50
N GLY A 4 -15.15 21.44 21.79
CA GLY A 4 -14.15 22.34 22.35
C GLY A 4 -12.78 21.98 21.79
N ARG A 5 -12.13 22.94 21.12
CA ARG A 5 -10.68 22.88 20.90
C ARG A 5 -10.03 22.83 22.28
N THR A 6 -9.48 21.68 22.65
CA THR A 6 -8.55 21.56 23.78
C THR A 6 -7.32 22.40 23.43
N THR A 7 -7.29 23.65 23.91
CA THR A 7 -6.08 24.48 23.87
C THR A 7 -5.04 23.84 24.78
N VAL A 8 -4.10 23.10 24.18
CA VAL A 8 -2.89 22.65 24.86
C VAL A 8 -2.01 23.89 25.08
N ARG A 9 -1.70 24.22 26.33
CA ARG A 9 -0.71 25.24 26.66
C ARG A 9 0.66 24.59 26.69
N TYR A 10 1.59 25.13 25.91
CA TYR A 10 3.01 24.80 25.98
C TYR A 10 3.72 25.91 26.73
N GLU A 11 4.47 25.56 27.78
CA GLU A 11 5.38 26.47 28.48
C GLU A 11 6.79 26.19 27.95
N LEU A 12 7.38 27.17 27.27
CA LEU A 12 8.70 27.04 26.65
C LEU A 12 9.70 27.87 27.45
N GLU A 13 10.68 27.20 28.05
CA GLU A 13 11.81 27.84 28.73
C GLU A 13 13.05 27.76 27.83
N PHE A 14 13.74 28.88 27.64
CA PHE A 14 14.93 28.96 26.79
C PHE A 14 16.15 29.31 27.64
N LEU A 15 17.13 28.42 27.68
CA LEU A 15 18.44 28.68 28.26
C LEU A 15 19.42 29.00 27.12
N VAL A 16 19.99 30.21 27.14
CA VAL A 16 21.02 30.61 26.18
C VAL A 16 22.40 30.46 26.84
N SER A 17 23.31 29.79 26.15
CA SER A 17 24.69 29.58 26.61
C SER A 17 25.66 30.06 25.55
N ASP A 18 26.76 30.68 25.99
CA ASP A 18 27.89 31.02 25.14
C ASP A 18 29.01 30.00 25.39
N ARG A 19 29.12 29.04 24.48
CA ARG A 19 30.13 27.97 24.57
C ARG A 19 31.57 28.47 24.37
N THR A 20 31.74 29.60 23.69
CA THR A 20 33.06 30.19 23.44
C THR A 20 33.67 30.71 24.74
N TRP A 21 32.81 31.23 25.62
CA TRP A 21 33.20 31.84 26.89
C TRP A 21 32.78 31.04 28.12
N GLY A 22 32.17 29.85 27.94
CA GLY A 22 31.73 28.98 29.02
C GLY A 22 30.61 29.57 29.89
N GLN A 23 29.77 30.43 29.32
CA GLN A 23 28.69 31.10 30.05
C GLN A 23 27.36 30.38 29.83
N GLU A 24 26.57 30.23 30.90
CA GLU A 24 25.20 29.70 30.85
C GLU A 24 24.21 30.76 31.35
N GLY A 25 22.98 30.72 30.85
CA GLY A 25 21.93 31.68 31.25
C GLY A 25 22.18 33.11 30.77
N VAL A 26 22.86 33.28 29.64
CA VAL A 26 23.17 34.60 29.07
C VAL A 26 21.87 35.28 28.63
N ARG A 27 21.71 36.58 28.93
CA ARG A 27 20.57 37.35 28.40
C ARG A 27 20.74 37.51 26.89
N ALA A 28 19.78 37.00 26.13
CA ALA A 28 19.72 37.17 24.69
C ALA A 28 18.30 37.48 24.23
N ASN A 29 18.19 38.24 23.14
CA ASN A 29 16.92 38.52 22.49
C ASN A 29 16.55 37.31 21.61
N VAL A 30 15.63 36.48 22.08
CA VAL A 30 15.14 35.32 21.34
C VAL A 30 13.81 35.66 20.67
N SER A 31 13.72 35.45 19.35
CA SER A 31 12.44 35.52 18.62
C SER A 31 11.89 34.11 18.45
N VAL A 32 10.67 33.88 18.94
CA VAL A 32 10.00 32.57 18.83
C VAL A 32 8.90 32.67 17.78
N VAL A 33 8.98 31.81 16.77
CA VAL A 33 7.94 31.67 15.74
C VAL A 33 7.25 30.33 15.95
N VAL A 34 5.99 30.37 16.37
CA VAL A 34 5.14 29.16 16.50
C VAL A 34 4.31 29.01 15.24
N ARG A 35 4.32 27.81 14.65
CA ARG A 35 3.49 27.45 13.50
C ARG A 35 2.59 26.28 13.88
N ASP A 36 1.29 26.43 13.64
CA ASP A 36 0.35 25.34 13.80
C ASP A 36 0.52 24.34 12.65
N LEU A 37 0.75 23.06 12.99
CA LEU A 37 0.76 21.96 12.03
C LEU A 37 -0.65 21.34 11.98
N PRO A 38 -1.45 21.56 10.92
CA PRO A 38 -2.76 20.95 10.81
C PRO A 38 -2.62 19.43 10.65
N GLN A 39 -3.63 18.68 11.09
CA GLN A 39 -3.67 17.22 10.94
C GLN A 39 -3.47 16.77 9.49
N ASP A 40 -3.97 17.56 8.53
CA ASP A 40 -3.79 17.30 7.11
C ASP A 40 -2.32 17.40 6.67
N ALA A 41 -1.53 18.33 7.22
CA ALA A 41 -0.10 18.44 6.91
C ALA A 41 0.66 17.19 7.34
N LEU A 42 0.30 16.63 8.51
CA LEU A 42 0.87 15.39 9.05
C LEU A 42 0.44 14.17 8.21
N GLY A 43 -0.83 14.14 7.78
CA GLY A 43 -1.37 13.08 6.93
C GLY A 43 -0.74 13.01 5.54
N HIS A 44 -0.25 14.14 5.01
CA HIS A 44 0.38 14.25 3.68
C HIS A 44 1.91 14.40 3.75
N ALA A 45 2.50 14.28 4.94
CA ALA A 45 3.94 14.38 5.12
C ALA A 45 4.65 13.19 4.46
N THR A 46 5.65 13.45 3.63
CA THR A 46 6.45 12.45 2.92
C THR A 46 7.89 12.50 3.42
N PRO A 47 8.50 11.34 3.77
CA PRO A 47 9.85 11.29 4.34
C PRO A 47 10.94 11.36 3.26
N LEU A 48 12.04 12.01 3.62
CA LEU A 48 13.33 11.98 2.93
C LEU A 48 14.44 11.76 3.97
N THR A 49 15.37 10.87 3.67
CA THR A 49 16.57 10.60 4.47
C THR A 49 17.78 11.09 3.70
N LEU A 50 18.59 11.92 4.35
CA LEU A 50 19.74 12.60 3.78
C LEU A 50 21.02 12.14 4.46
N SER A 51 22.03 11.73 3.69
CA SER A 51 23.33 11.29 4.23
C SER A 51 24.51 11.62 3.30
N PRO A 52 25.72 11.91 3.80
CA PRO A 52 26.10 12.11 5.20
C PRO A 52 25.71 13.51 5.72
N THR A 53 24.78 13.61 6.67
CA THR A 53 24.56 14.87 7.38
C THR A 53 23.88 14.65 8.73
N THR A 54 24.19 15.53 9.69
CA THR A 54 23.45 15.65 10.96
C THR A 54 22.40 16.75 10.87
N PRO A 55 21.35 16.74 11.72
CA PRO A 55 20.33 17.78 11.70
C PRO A 55 20.90 19.20 11.91
N PRO A 56 21.83 19.44 12.87
CA PRO A 56 22.49 20.74 13.02
C PRO A 56 23.26 21.19 11.77
N HIS A 57 23.90 20.24 11.07
CA HIS A 57 24.65 20.56 9.86
C HIS A 57 23.73 20.92 8.69
N LEU A 58 22.65 20.15 8.51
CA LEU A 58 21.65 20.41 7.46
C LEU A 58 20.97 21.77 7.64
N MET A 59 20.63 22.14 8.88
CA MET A 59 19.97 23.41 9.20
C MET A 59 20.91 24.61 9.31
N ARG A 60 22.24 24.41 9.25
CA ARG A 60 23.19 25.52 9.42
C ARG A 60 22.96 26.59 8.35
N GLY A 61 22.68 27.81 8.80
CA GLY A 61 22.39 28.95 7.92
C GLY A 61 20.99 28.97 7.33
N TRP A 62 20.08 28.11 7.80
CA TRP A 62 18.67 28.15 7.44
C TRP A 62 17.88 29.03 8.41
N SER A 63 16.88 29.78 7.92
CA SER A 63 15.90 30.48 8.74
C SER A 63 14.48 30.32 8.19
N PRO A 64 13.42 30.41 9.03
CA PRO A 64 12.03 30.22 8.58
C PRO A 64 11.52 31.26 7.56
N GLN A 65 12.16 32.43 7.48
CA GLN A 65 11.76 33.56 6.63
C GLN A 65 12.71 33.78 5.45
N GLY A 66 14.01 33.56 5.65
CA GLY A 66 15.05 33.78 4.64
C GLY A 66 15.51 32.50 3.93
N GLY A 67 15.08 31.31 4.37
CA GLY A 67 15.59 30.05 3.86
C GLY A 67 17.09 29.91 4.13
N GLY A 68 17.84 29.31 3.19
CA GLY A 68 19.29 29.16 3.26
C GLY A 68 19.76 27.80 3.81
N GLY A 69 21.08 27.59 3.83
CA GLY A 69 21.68 26.33 4.31
C GLY A 69 21.36 25.10 3.44
N GLY A 70 21.66 23.91 3.97
CA GLY A 70 21.35 22.64 3.29
C GLY A 70 19.85 22.37 3.20
N LEU A 71 19.10 22.67 4.26
CA LEU A 71 17.64 22.54 4.28
C LEU A 71 16.96 23.46 3.25
N GLY A 72 17.46 24.69 3.05
CA GLY A 72 16.95 25.58 2.01
C GLY A 72 17.19 25.04 0.60
N ARG A 73 18.37 24.48 0.33
CA ARG A 73 18.66 23.84 -0.97
C ARG A 73 17.74 22.65 -1.24
N LEU A 74 17.46 21.84 -0.21
CA LEU A 74 16.49 20.75 -0.30
C LEU A 74 15.09 21.27 -0.64
N ILE A 75 14.59 22.26 0.10
CA ILE A 75 13.28 22.87 -0.13
C ILE A 75 13.16 23.36 -1.58
N SER A 76 14.13 24.16 -2.06
CA SER A 76 14.13 24.67 -3.43
C SER A 76 14.33 23.58 -4.49
N ALA A 77 14.92 22.45 -4.14
CA ALA A 77 14.99 21.29 -5.04
C ALA A 77 13.63 20.59 -5.12
N VAL A 78 12.95 20.38 -3.99
CA VAL A 78 11.60 19.80 -3.95
C VAL A 78 10.61 20.70 -4.70
N GLU A 79 10.67 22.03 -4.51
CA GLU A 79 9.84 23.00 -5.25
C GLU A 79 10.01 22.88 -6.76
N ARG A 80 11.25 22.68 -7.25
CA ARG A 80 11.52 22.47 -8.69
C ARG A 80 11.00 21.13 -9.20
N VAL A 81 10.99 20.09 -8.37
CA VAL A 81 10.56 18.73 -8.74
C VAL A 81 9.03 18.62 -8.86
N VAL A 82 8.28 19.37 -8.06
CA VAL A 82 6.81 19.31 -8.04
C VAL A 82 6.12 20.16 -9.12
N ASP A 83 6.86 20.58 -10.15
CA ASP A 83 6.44 21.44 -11.28
C ASP A 83 6.31 22.95 -10.95
N GLU A 84 6.47 23.81 -11.98
CA GLU A 84 6.59 25.29 -11.97
C GLU A 84 5.30 26.04 -11.52
N GLY A 85 4.42 25.39 -10.76
CA GLY A 85 3.38 26.09 -10.01
C GLY A 85 3.98 26.77 -8.77
N ASN A 86 3.32 27.80 -8.24
CA ASN A 86 3.62 28.39 -6.94
C ASN A 86 3.26 27.42 -5.77
N HIS A 87 3.82 26.20 -5.81
CA HIS A 87 3.72 25.22 -4.75
C HIS A 87 4.53 25.69 -3.54
N VAL A 88 4.03 25.41 -2.34
CA VAL A 88 4.73 25.75 -1.09
C VAL A 88 5.11 24.47 -0.38
N VAL A 89 6.42 24.25 -0.22
CA VAL A 89 6.95 23.13 0.55
C VAL A 89 6.97 23.50 2.04
N GLN A 90 6.32 22.71 2.87
CA GLN A 90 6.32 22.84 4.31
C GLN A 90 7.19 21.76 4.94
N VAL A 91 8.17 22.17 5.75
CA VAL A 91 8.93 21.26 6.60
C VAL A 91 8.10 20.92 7.82
N VAL A 92 7.72 19.64 7.94
CA VAL A 92 6.87 19.13 9.02
C VAL A 92 7.74 18.61 10.18
N SER A 93 8.85 17.95 9.86
CA SER A 93 9.73 17.33 10.86
C SER A 93 11.17 17.25 10.38
N VAL A 94 12.13 17.47 11.28
CA VAL A 94 13.58 17.26 11.05
C VAL A 94 14.18 16.57 12.27
N TYR A 95 14.82 15.42 12.08
CA TYR A 95 15.48 14.68 13.16
C TYR A 95 16.61 13.77 12.67
N GLY A 96 17.45 13.28 13.59
CA GLY A 96 18.51 12.31 13.27
C GLY A 96 17.95 10.91 13.07
N CYS A 97 18.39 10.22 12.03
CA CYS A 97 17.85 8.92 11.60
C CYS A 97 18.39 7.68 12.36
N ASN A 98 19.27 7.85 13.35
CA ASN A 98 20.17 6.78 13.82
C ASN A 98 19.42 5.54 14.39
N PRO A 99 19.72 4.30 13.94
CA PRO A 99 19.04 3.08 14.37
C PRO A 99 19.48 2.51 15.73
N THR A 100 20.51 3.05 16.40
CA THR A 100 21.19 2.40 17.54
C THR A 100 20.64 2.69 18.95
N HIS A 101 19.45 3.30 19.10
CA HIS A 101 18.94 3.70 20.43
C HIS A 101 17.73 2.90 20.94
N TYR A 102 17.52 1.67 20.48
CA TYR A 102 16.37 0.85 20.90
C TYR A 102 16.56 -0.04 22.14
N HIS A 103 17.64 0.13 22.93
CA HIS A 103 17.83 -0.66 24.16
C HIS A 103 17.86 0.11 25.49
N HIS A 104 17.60 1.42 25.54
CA HIS A 104 17.82 2.17 26.80
C HIS A 104 16.61 2.81 27.50
N HIS A 105 15.37 2.65 27.03
CA HIS A 105 14.20 3.25 27.69
C HIS A 105 13.22 2.31 28.43
N TYR A 106 13.65 1.08 28.73
CA TYR A 106 13.05 0.29 29.82
C TYR A 106 14.03 0.16 31.00
N ARG A 107 14.44 1.29 31.59
CA ARG A 107 14.76 1.33 33.01
C ARG A 107 13.70 2.16 33.70
N THR A 108 12.70 1.47 34.22
CA THR A 108 11.93 1.96 35.36
C THR A 108 12.90 2.36 36.47
N PRO A 109 12.66 3.47 37.21
CA PRO A 109 13.43 3.74 38.42
C PRO A 109 13.07 2.64 39.43
N LEU A 110 14.01 1.73 39.70
CA LEU A 110 13.87 0.78 40.79
C LEU A 110 13.82 1.58 42.10
N VAL A 111 12.62 1.67 42.66
CA VAL A 111 12.41 1.91 44.08
C VAL A 111 13.23 0.88 44.84
N GLN A 112 14.21 1.34 45.62
CA GLN A 112 14.99 0.51 46.53
C GLN A 112 14.05 -0.12 47.56
N LEU A 113 13.76 -1.40 47.39
CA LEU A 113 13.28 -2.27 48.46
C LEU A 113 14.42 -3.20 48.83
N ASN A 114 15.07 -2.88 49.95
CA ASN A 114 16.06 -3.71 50.62
C ASN A 114 15.45 -5.08 50.94
N HIS A 115 15.92 -6.14 50.30
CA HIS A 115 15.87 -7.49 50.87
C HIS A 115 17.18 -8.23 50.66
N HIS A 116 17.81 -8.53 51.80
CA HIS A 116 18.97 -9.40 51.95
C HIS A 116 18.62 -10.82 51.49
N TYR A 117 19.38 -11.38 50.55
CA TYR A 117 19.55 -12.83 50.46
C TYR A 117 20.95 -13.17 49.94
N HIS A 118 21.66 -13.97 50.72
CA HIS A 118 22.99 -14.51 50.45
C HIS A 118 22.97 -15.56 49.32
N PRO A 119 24.03 -15.68 48.49
CA PRO A 119 24.17 -16.78 47.53
C PRO A 119 25.00 -17.94 48.13
N PRO A 120 24.73 -19.21 47.76
CA PRO A 120 25.70 -20.30 47.89
C PRO A 120 26.34 -20.65 46.53
N PRO A 121 27.45 -21.43 46.54
CA PRO A 121 28.54 -21.29 45.57
C PRO A 121 28.49 -22.24 44.37
N LEU A 122 29.25 -21.85 43.34
CA LEU A 122 29.56 -22.60 42.12
C LEU A 122 30.33 -23.90 42.37
N SER A 123 30.12 -24.89 41.50
CA SER A 123 31.01 -26.03 41.25
C SER A 123 30.92 -26.47 39.78
N PRO A 124 31.97 -27.11 39.20
CA PRO A 124 32.45 -26.77 37.87
C PRO A 124 32.22 -27.81 36.76
N SER A 125 32.26 -27.30 35.53
CA SER A 125 32.79 -27.90 34.29
C SER A 125 32.35 -29.29 33.83
N SER A 126 31.82 -29.36 32.62
CA SER A 126 32.18 -30.40 31.66
C SER A 126 32.35 -29.80 30.27
N LYS A 127 33.60 -29.82 29.80
CA LYS A 127 34.00 -29.50 28.43
C LYS A 127 33.53 -30.61 27.49
N ARG A 128 32.89 -30.27 26.38
CA ARG A 128 33.01 -31.06 25.15
C ARG A 128 33.41 -30.15 24.00
N ASN A 129 34.59 -30.45 23.47
CA ASN A 129 35.14 -29.92 22.24
C ASN A 129 34.25 -30.32 21.06
N GLY A 130 33.80 -29.32 20.31
CA GLY A 130 33.29 -29.46 18.96
C GLY A 130 33.92 -28.36 18.12
N THR A 131 35.07 -28.65 17.51
CA THR A 131 35.70 -27.84 16.48
C THR A 131 34.75 -27.70 15.29
N SER A 132 34.14 -26.51 15.16
CA SER A 132 33.51 -26.07 13.92
C SER A 132 34.36 -24.92 13.38
N LEU A 133 35.18 -25.25 12.38
CA LEU A 133 35.86 -24.27 11.53
C LEU A 133 34.80 -23.50 10.76
N ILE A 134 34.42 -22.34 11.27
CA ILE A 134 33.68 -21.33 10.51
C ILE A 134 34.76 -20.46 9.86
N THR A 135 34.89 -20.57 8.55
CA THR A 135 35.66 -19.64 7.71
C THR A 135 35.08 -18.24 7.87
N GLU A 136 35.91 -17.30 8.35
CA GLU A 136 35.64 -15.88 8.53
C GLU A 136 35.57 -15.10 7.19
N GLU A 137 34.67 -15.48 6.29
CA GLU A 137 34.44 -14.73 5.05
C GLU A 137 32.94 -14.57 4.81
N ASP A 138 32.35 -13.55 5.46
CA ASP A 138 31.19 -12.76 4.96
C ASP A 138 30.68 -11.72 5.99
N GLN A 139 31.59 -11.08 6.75
CA GLN A 139 31.26 -9.81 7.42
C GLN A 139 31.60 -8.63 6.49
N GLN A 140 30.86 -8.49 5.39
CA GLN A 140 30.74 -7.20 4.74
C GLN A 140 29.88 -6.30 5.63
N GLN A 141 30.55 -5.60 6.54
CA GLN A 141 30.00 -4.46 7.26
C GLN A 141 29.48 -3.42 6.27
N LEU A 142 28.15 -3.34 6.14
CA LEU A 142 27.46 -2.12 5.75
C LEU A 142 28.05 -0.96 6.59
N PRO A 143 28.32 0.24 6.04
CA PRO A 143 28.88 1.34 6.79
C PRO A 143 27.85 1.86 7.80
N ALA A 144 27.77 1.22 8.96
CA ALA A 144 26.76 1.47 9.99
C ALA A 144 26.97 2.76 10.81
N ASN A 145 27.78 3.71 10.32
CA ASN A 145 28.22 4.86 11.11
C ASN A 145 28.17 6.21 10.36
N GLU A 146 27.54 6.27 9.19
CA GLU A 146 27.39 7.53 8.47
C GLU A 146 26.19 8.33 9.01
N PRO A 147 26.37 9.60 9.43
CA PRO A 147 25.29 10.38 10.02
C PRO A 147 24.19 10.63 8.99
N ALA A 148 22.94 10.39 9.38
CA ALA A 148 21.78 10.58 8.52
C ALA A 148 20.72 11.48 9.19
N THR A 149 20.07 12.31 8.37
CA THR A 149 19.01 13.23 8.80
C THR A 149 17.72 12.94 8.06
N CYS A 150 16.64 12.80 8.82
CA CYS A 150 15.29 12.48 8.36
C CYS A 150 14.50 13.78 8.32
N VAL A 151 13.95 14.10 7.16
CA VAL A 151 13.14 15.28 6.90
C VAL A 151 11.78 14.85 6.38
N TRP A 152 10.71 15.40 6.92
CA TRP A 152 9.36 15.18 6.41
C TRP A 152 8.83 16.47 5.82
N VAL A 153 8.34 16.38 4.59
CA VAL A 153 7.79 17.53 3.87
C VAL A 153 6.38 17.26 3.41
N SER A 154 5.54 18.28 3.46
CA SER A 154 4.24 18.31 2.79
C SER A 154 4.25 19.43 1.76
N VAL A 155 3.46 19.30 0.70
CA VAL A 155 3.42 20.28 -0.40
C VAL A 155 2.01 20.78 -0.57
N LEU A 156 1.85 22.10 -0.58
CA LEU A 156 0.59 22.77 -0.87
C LEU A 156 0.54 23.21 -2.32
N ASP A 157 -0.58 22.94 -2.99
CA ASP A 157 -0.89 23.54 -4.29
C ASP A 157 -1.22 25.04 -4.15
N PRO A 158 -1.26 25.81 -5.26
CA PRO A 158 -1.61 27.23 -5.23
C PRO A 158 -3.01 27.55 -4.67
N LYS A 159 -3.87 26.53 -4.50
CA LYS A 159 -5.21 26.65 -3.91
C LYS A 159 -5.22 26.27 -2.42
N GLY A 160 -4.06 25.98 -1.83
CA GLY A 160 -3.93 25.61 -0.42
C GLY A 160 -4.33 24.17 -0.11
N ARG A 161 -4.35 23.27 -1.09
CA ARG A 161 -4.62 21.84 -0.88
C ARG A 161 -3.33 21.05 -0.81
N TYR A 162 -3.25 20.10 0.11
CA TYR A 162 -2.09 19.21 0.19
C TYR A 162 -2.03 18.27 -1.01
N MET A 163 -0.83 18.13 -1.57
CA MET A 163 -0.53 17.15 -2.60
C MET A 163 -0.66 15.75 -2.01
N ASP A 164 -1.28 14.85 -2.77
CA ASP A 164 -1.35 13.43 -2.43
C ASP A 164 0.05 12.87 -2.12
N PRO A 165 0.24 12.15 -1.00
CA PRO A 165 1.56 11.69 -0.57
C PRO A 165 2.17 10.62 -1.49
N ILE A 166 1.33 9.80 -2.15
CA ILE A 166 1.78 8.82 -3.15
C ILE A 166 2.32 9.57 -4.36
N LYS A 167 1.63 10.63 -4.79
CA LYS A 167 2.09 11.50 -5.89
C LYS A 167 3.41 12.20 -5.53
N LEU A 168 3.50 12.81 -4.35
CA LEU A 168 4.70 13.51 -3.91
C LEU A 168 5.89 12.55 -3.84
N GLN A 169 5.70 11.38 -3.23
CA GLN A 169 6.71 10.34 -3.16
C GLN A 169 7.17 9.86 -4.55
N GLY A 170 6.24 9.65 -5.49
CA GLY A 170 6.57 9.30 -6.87
C GLY A 170 7.38 10.38 -7.58
N LEU A 171 7.00 11.66 -7.42
CA LEU A 171 7.74 12.79 -8.01
C LEU A 171 9.15 12.90 -7.45
N LEU A 172 9.32 12.75 -6.13
CA LEU A 172 10.64 12.73 -5.50
C LEU A 172 11.47 11.54 -6.00
N SER A 173 10.87 10.35 -6.17
CA SER A 173 11.55 9.13 -6.63
C SER A 173 12.05 9.25 -8.08
N LEU A 174 11.27 9.89 -8.94
CA LEU A 174 11.66 10.19 -10.32
C LEU A 174 12.82 11.19 -10.43
N HIS A 175 13.02 12.01 -9.41
CA HIS A 175 13.98 13.13 -9.44
C HIS A 175 15.05 13.04 -8.35
N THR A 176 15.31 11.85 -7.82
CA THR A 176 16.37 11.60 -6.83
C THR A 176 17.72 12.20 -7.26
N PRO A 177 18.21 12.01 -8.50
CA PRO A 177 19.49 12.58 -8.93
C PRO A 177 19.54 14.12 -8.85
N GLN A 178 18.42 14.80 -9.13
CA GLN A 178 18.32 16.26 -9.06
C GLN A 178 18.32 16.74 -7.59
N LEU A 179 17.68 15.98 -6.69
CA LEU A 179 17.70 16.26 -5.26
C LEU A 179 19.11 16.06 -4.68
N GLU A 180 19.79 14.97 -5.06
CA GLU A 180 21.17 14.70 -4.64
C GLU A 180 22.13 15.79 -5.14
N ALA A 181 22.06 16.14 -6.43
CA ALA A 181 22.89 17.19 -7.01
C ALA A 181 22.66 18.57 -6.38
N ALA A 182 21.43 18.90 -5.99
CA ALA A 182 21.12 20.18 -5.36
C ALA A 182 21.58 20.26 -3.89
N THR A 183 21.56 19.13 -3.17
CA THR A 183 21.88 19.10 -1.74
C THR A 183 23.34 18.76 -1.45
N ASP A 184 24.02 18.11 -2.40
CA ASP A 184 25.31 17.44 -2.23
C ASP A 184 25.25 16.33 -1.16
N LEU A 185 24.10 15.65 -1.10
CA LEU A 185 23.80 14.58 -0.14
C LEU A 185 23.11 13.44 -0.87
N ARG A 186 23.27 12.21 -0.39
CA ARG A 186 22.47 11.07 -0.82
C ARG A 186 21.04 11.22 -0.31
N VAL A 187 20.06 10.87 -1.14
CA VAL A 187 18.63 10.99 -0.81
C VAL A 187 17.95 9.63 -0.92
N ASP A 188 17.50 9.11 0.22
CA ASP A 188 16.68 7.91 0.32
C ASP A 188 15.26 8.29 0.74
N LEU A 189 14.23 7.77 0.07
CA LEU A 189 12.82 8.13 0.36
C LEU A 189 12.18 7.21 1.42
N ILE A 190 13.01 6.60 2.25
CA ILE A 190 12.63 5.63 3.30
C ILE A 190 12.92 6.25 4.66
N SER A 191 12.03 6.06 5.65
CA SER A 191 12.36 6.37 7.05
C SER A 191 13.01 5.13 7.69
N PRO A 192 14.23 5.22 8.25
CA PRO A 192 14.92 4.06 8.86
C PRO A 192 14.26 3.52 10.14
N GLN A 193 13.20 4.15 10.64
CA GLN A 193 12.36 3.59 11.71
C GLN A 193 11.35 2.55 11.18
N ASP A 194 11.30 2.30 9.86
CA ASP A 194 10.31 1.45 9.21
C ASP A 194 10.71 -0.04 9.07
N VAL A 195 11.45 -0.59 10.05
CA VAL A 195 11.76 -2.04 10.12
C VAL A 195 10.45 -2.82 10.30
N PRO A 196 10.23 -3.96 9.62
CA PRO A 196 8.99 -4.72 9.80
C PRO A 196 8.84 -5.13 11.25
N ALA A 197 7.66 -4.90 11.83
CA ALA A 197 7.30 -5.53 13.08
C ALA A 197 7.40 -7.05 12.88
N GLN A 198 8.27 -7.72 13.64
CA GLN A 198 8.17 -9.17 13.76
C GLN A 198 6.78 -9.51 14.31
N PRO A 199 6.13 -10.59 13.86
CA PRO A 199 4.86 -11.00 14.42
C PRO A 199 5.04 -11.28 15.91
N ASP A 200 4.38 -10.51 16.76
CA ASP A 200 4.26 -10.84 18.18
C ASP A 200 3.66 -12.24 18.29
N HIS A 201 4.40 -13.18 18.87
CA HIS A 201 3.99 -14.56 19.05
C HIS A 201 2.88 -14.76 20.10
N GLN A 202 2.11 -13.72 20.44
CA GLN A 202 1.07 -13.77 21.47
C GLN A 202 -0.20 -13.01 21.06
N SER A 203 -0.92 -13.51 20.07
CA SER A 203 -2.37 -13.31 19.94
C SER A 203 -2.98 -14.32 18.97
N GLN A 204 -2.81 -15.61 19.27
CA GLN A 204 -3.83 -16.58 18.89
C GLN A 204 -4.96 -16.45 19.90
N ASP A 205 -5.97 -15.65 19.58
CA ASP A 205 -7.38 -15.92 19.85
C ASP A 205 -8.22 -14.71 19.44
N HIS A 206 -9.40 -15.01 18.86
CA HIS A 206 -10.40 -14.10 18.25
C HIS A 206 -10.30 -13.95 16.72
N VAL A 207 -10.72 -15.01 16.03
CA VAL A 207 -11.30 -14.94 14.68
C VAL A 207 -12.61 -14.17 14.78
N GLY A 208 -12.55 -12.86 14.58
CA GLY A 208 -13.69 -11.95 14.47
C GLY A 208 -13.71 -11.29 13.10
N ASN A 209 -14.75 -11.59 12.33
CA ASN A 209 -15.04 -11.07 11.00
C ASN A 209 -14.94 -9.53 10.96
N THR A 210 -13.82 -8.99 10.48
CA THR A 210 -13.61 -7.56 10.28
C THR A 210 -12.91 -7.35 8.94
N ASP A 211 -13.65 -6.78 7.99
CA ASP A 211 -13.16 -6.41 6.67
C ASP A 211 -12.00 -5.41 6.79
N THR A 212 -10.86 -5.74 6.19
CA THR A 212 -9.60 -4.97 6.26
C THR A 212 -9.50 -3.97 5.11
N SER A 213 -10.07 -2.77 5.26
CA SER A 213 -9.94 -1.70 4.25
C SER A 213 -9.09 -0.51 4.73
N SER A 214 -7.76 -0.63 4.57
CA SER A 214 -6.68 0.40 4.64
C SER A 214 -5.40 -0.17 5.28
N VAL A 215 -4.68 -0.99 4.52
CA VAL A 215 -3.30 -1.39 4.76
C VAL A 215 -2.44 -0.48 3.90
N SER A 216 -1.45 0.17 4.52
CA SER A 216 -0.63 1.31 4.06
C SER A 216 -1.27 2.70 4.21
N SER A 217 -1.57 3.12 5.45
CA SER A 217 -1.64 4.56 5.68
C SER A 217 -0.22 5.13 5.56
N LEU A 218 0.03 5.90 4.50
CA LEU A 218 1.21 6.78 4.44
C LEU A 218 1.16 7.89 5.50
N ALA A 219 0.02 8.04 6.18
CA ALA A 219 -0.16 8.97 7.28
C ALA A 219 0.87 8.73 8.38
N SER A 220 1.51 9.83 8.78
CA SER A 220 2.51 9.81 9.85
C SER A 220 1.86 9.80 11.24
N THR A 221 2.50 9.14 12.19
CA THR A 221 2.19 9.21 13.62
C THR A 221 3.18 10.12 14.34
N ILE A 222 2.69 10.93 15.27
CA ILE A 222 3.48 11.89 16.04
C ILE A 222 4.16 11.20 17.23
N LEU A 223 5.47 11.36 17.31
CA LEU A 223 6.32 11.03 18.46
C LEU A 223 6.73 12.33 19.21
N PRO A 224 7.34 12.24 20.40
CA PRO A 224 7.76 13.40 21.18
C PRO A 224 8.56 14.44 20.39
N LEU A 225 8.44 15.71 20.79
CA LEU A 225 9.15 16.83 20.18
C LEU A 225 10.67 16.64 20.27
N GLN A 226 11.38 17.04 19.22
CA GLN A 226 12.82 17.07 19.16
C GLN A 226 13.30 18.48 18.85
N VAL A 227 14.40 18.87 19.52
CA VAL A 227 15.09 20.14 19.30
C VAL A 227 16.30 19.88 18.40
N VAL A 228 16.41 20.67 17.33
CA VAL A 228 17.59 20.74 16.49
C VAL A 228 18.20 22.13 16.66
N ASP A 229 19.38 22.19 17.26
CA ASP A 229 20.13 23.43 17.47
C ASP A 229 21.20 23.59 16.38
N ALA A 230 21.06 24.63 15.55
CA ALA A 230 22.00 25.00 14.51
C ALA A 230 22.80 26.26 14.85
N ASN A 231 23.04 26.50 16.15
CA ASN A 231 23.78 27.61 16.74
C ASN A 231 23.05 28.98 16.65
N VAL A 232 22.65 29.38 15.45
CA VAL A 232 21.93 30.65 15.21
C VAL A 232 20.41 30.46 15.24
N THR A 233 19.93 29.26 14.90
CA THR A 233 18.51 28.93 14.84
C THR A 233 18.26 27.57 15.51
N SER A 234 17.26 27.53 16.37
CA SER A 234 16.76 26.29 16.96
C SER A 234 15.39 25.95 16.37
N LEU A 235 15.22 24.73 15.88
CA LEU A 235 13.95 24.22 15.38
C LEU A 235 13.42 23.15 16.33
N VAL A 236 12.15 23.27 16.72
CA VAL A 236 11.45 22.27 17.51
C VAL A 236 10.36 21.65 16.65
N THR A 237 10.46 20.36 16.37
CA THR A 237 9.47 19.62 15.56
C THR A 237 9.10 18.30 16.19
N PRO A 238 7.88 17.77 15.96
CA PRO A 238 7.56 16.40 16.31
C PRO A 238 8.47 15.44 15.56
N ARG A 239 8.81 14.29 16.16
CA ARG A 239 9.32 13.16 15.38
C ARG A 239 8.14 12.48 14.69
N LEU A 240 8.34 12.00 13.47
CA LEU A 240 7.32 11.30 12.70
C LEU A 240 7.76 9.89 12.37
N THR A 241 6.81 8.96 12.37
CA THR A 241 6.97 7.59 11.87
C THR A 241 5.79 7.24 10.98
N ARG A 242 5.93 6.27 10.09
CA ARG A 242 4.75 5.71 9.41
C ARG A 242 4.00 4.80 10.37
N SER A 243 2.68 4.72 10.23
CA SER A 243 1.93 3.72 10.98
C SER A 243 2.32 2.31 10.52
N HIS A 244 2.71 1.44 11.46
CA HIS A 244 2.96 0.02 11.21
C HIS A 244 1.71 -0.85 11.36
N THR A 245 0.53 -0.24 11.58
CA THR A 245 -0.70 -1.00 11.76
C THR A 245 -1.21 -1.49 10.42
N CYS A 246 -1.18 -2.80 10.20
CA CYS A 246 -1.81 -3.45 9.05
C CYS A 246 -3.36 -3.53 9.21
N HIS A 247 -3.94 -2.86 10.21
CA HIS A 247 -5.36 -2.85 10.51
C HIS A 247 -5.96 -1.48 10.16
N ALA A 248 -7.08 -1.52 9.48
CA ALA A 248 -7.84 -0.34 9.11
C ALA A 248 -8.65 0.19 10.29
N HIS A 249 -8.56 1.49 10.58
CA HIS A 249 -9.54 2.17 11.41
C HIS A 249 -10.58 2.86 10.53
N TYR A 250 -11.84 2.49 10.72
CA TYR A 250 -12.97 3.12 10.04
C TYR A 250 -13.33 4.42 10.77
N PRO A 251 -13.39 5.56 10.09
CA PRO A 251 -13.97 6.75 10.67
C PRO A 251 -15.48 6.53 10.82
N GLU A 252 -15.97 6.59 12.05
CA GLU A 252 -17.40 6.49 12.39
C GLU A 252 -18.21 7.68 11.82
N ALA A 253 -17.52 8.76 11.42
CA ALA A 253 -18.10 9.98 10.85
C ALA A 253 -17.64 10.28 9.42
N CYS A 254 -18.41 11.09 8.71
CA CYS A 254 -18.02 11.60 7.40
C CYS A 254 -16.79 12.51 7.51
N THR A 255 -15.72 12.13 6.81
CA THR A 255 -14.51 12.92 6.58
C THR A 255 -14.41 13.26 5.08
N PRO A 256 -13.54 14.20 4.67
CA PRO A 256 -13.33 14.53 3.25
C PRO A 256 -12.93 13.34 2.37
N ILE A 257 -12.37 12.28 2.97
CA ILE A 257 -11.89 11.07 2.27
C ILE A 257 -12.80 9.85 2.47
N SER A 258 -13.97 10.00 3.11
CA SER A 258 -14.89 8.88 3.34
C SER A 258 -15.42 8.26 2.05
N CYS A 259 -15.69 9.08 1.03
CA CYS A 259 -16.23 8.64 -0.25
C CYS A 259 -15.35 9.17 -1.39
N LEU A 260 -14.93 8.28 -2.28
CA LEU A 260 -14.06 8.54 -3.42
C LEU A 260 -14.90 8.77 -4.70
N ASN A 261 -14.24 9.17 -5.79
CA ASN A 261 -14.83 9.28 -7.13
C ASN A 261 -16.16 10.07 -7.17
N GLY A 262 -16.22 11.19 -6.44
CA GLY A 262 -17.41 12.05 -6.35
C GLY A 262 -18.56 11.49 -5.49
N GLY A 263 -18.31 10.42 -4.72
CA GLY A 263 -19.27 9.84 -3.80
C GLY A 263 -19.73 10.83 -2.71
N ARG A 264 -21.00 10.74 -2.33
CA ARG A 264 -21.57 11.58 -1.25
C ARG A 264 -21.68 10.80 0.05
N CYS A 265 -21.03 11.27 1.09
CA CYS A 265 -21.17 10.71 2.44
C CYS A 265 -22.49 11.15 3.08
N VAL A 266 -23.24 10.21 3.65
CA VAL A 266 -24.48 10.46 4.39
C VAL A 266 -24.45 9.72 5.72
N MET A 267 -24.85 10.39 6.80
CA MET A 267 -24.96 9.78 8.13
C MET A 267 -26.30 9.04 8.24
N SER A 268 -26.25 7.80 8.70
CA SER A 268 -27.43 6.99 9.04
C SER A 268 -28.05 7.50 10.35
N PRO A 269 -29.39 7.40 10.53
CA PRO A 269 -30.04 7.67 11.80
C PRO A 269 -29.48 6.87 12.99
N GLN A 270 -28.82 5.74 12.71
CA GLN A 270 -28.16 4.86 13.70
C GLN A 270 -26.74 5.31 14.07
N GLY A 271 -26.23 6.42 13.51
CA GLY A 271 -24.91 6.97 13.80
C GLY A 271 -23.80 6.59 12.81
N ASN A 272 -24.02 5.61 11.93
CA ASN A 272 -23.00 5.13 10.99
C ASN A 272 -22.95 5.95 9.69
N SER A 273 -21.76 6.24 9.15
CA SER A 273 -21.62 6.86 7.84
C SER A 273 -21.79 5.84 6.69
N ARG A 274 -22.35 6.26 5.55
CA ARG A 274 -22.41 5.47 4.31
C ARG A 274 -22.20 6.35 3.09
N CYS A 275 -21.66 5.78 2.02
CA CYS A 275 -21.49 6.50 0.76
C CYS A 275 -22.63 6.22 -0.24
N VAL A 276 -23.01 7.26 -0.98
CA VAL A 276 -23.85 7.17 -2.18
C VAL A 276 -22.94 7.34 -3.38
N CYS A 277 -22.80 6.29 -4.19
CA CYS A 277 -21.79 6.20 -5.24
C CYS A 277 -22.38 6.57 -6.62
N PRO A 278 -21.80 7.56 -7.32
CA PRO A 278 -22.21 7.90 -8.67
C PRO A 278 -21.54 7.03 -9.73
N GLY A 279 -22.19 6.88 -10.88
CA GLY A 279 -21.62 6.24 -12.07
C GLY A 279 -21.15 4.80 -11.83
N GLY A 280 -20.00 4.43 -12.40
CA GLY A 280 -19.39 3.09 -12.27
C GLY A 280 -18.58 2.87 -10.99
N SER A 281 -18.78 3.71 -9.96
CA SER A 281 -18.15 3.54 -8.65
C SER A 281 -19.04 2.72 -7.72
N SER A 282 -18.45 1.93 -6.83
CA SER A 282 -19.20 1.01 -5.98
C SER A 282 -18.52 0.72 -4.63
N GLY A 283 -19.25 0.04 -3.74
CA GLY A 283 -18.79 -0.31 -2.41
C GLY A 283 -18.85 0.85 -1.42
N TRP A 284 -18.38 0.59 -0.20
CA TRP A 284 -18.51 1.50 0.94
C TRP A 284 -17.82 2.85 0.78
N GLN A 285 -16.78 2.93 -0.07
CA GLN A 285 -16.02 4.14 -0.34
C GLN A 285 -16.18 4.64 -1.78
N CYS A 286 -17.10 4.08 -2.57
CA CYS A 286 -17.27 4.44 -3.99
C CYS A 286 -15.98 4.32 -4.80
N LYS A 287 -15.36 3.14 -4.75
CA LYS A 287 -14.17 2.83 -5.55
C LYS A 287 -14.56 2.48 -6.97
N VAL A 288 -13.73 2.85 -7.92
CA VAL A 288 -13.78 2.37 -9.31
C VAL A 288 -12.75 1.26 -9.45
N LEU A 289 -13.22 0.09 -9.88
CA LEU A 289 -12.45 -1.15 -9.75
C LEU A 289 -11.60 -1.46 -10.97
N ALA A 290 -11.72 -0.70 -12.06
CA ALA A 290 -11.05 -0.99 -13.32
C ALA A 290 -10.41 0.26 -13.91
N ARG A 291 -9.32 0.04 -14.65
CA ARG A 291 -8.63 1.06 -15.42
C ARG A 291 -8.12 0.49 -16.73
N ASN A 292 -8.30 1.26 -17.80
CA ASN A 292 -7.87 0.94 -19.15
C ASN A 292 -6.53 1.63 -19.46
N PHE A 293 -5.60 0.89 -20.03
CA PHE A 293 -4.28 1.35 -20.44
C PHE A 293 -4.14 1.24 -21.96
N LEU A 294 -3.69 2.32 -22.59
CA LEU A 294 -3.71 2.48 -24.05
C LEU A 294 -2.42 2.00 -24.75
N GLY A 295 -1.58 1.20 -24.08
CA GLY A 295 -0.29 0.74 -24.61
C GLY A 295 0.87 1.72 -24.44
N SER A 296 0.61 2.89 -23.85
CA SER A 296 1.63 3.88 -23.45
C SER A 296 1.35 4.45 -22.06
N GLY A 297 0.44 3.82 -21.32
CA GLY A 297 -0.12 4.36 -20.08
C GLY A 297 0.48 3.76 -18.82
N TRP A 298 0.35 4.49 -17.73
CA TRP A 298 0.70 4.06 -16.38
C TRP A 298 -0.19 4.75 -15.36
N ALA A 299 -0.24 4.21 -14.14
CA ALA A 299 -0.85 4.86 -13.00
C ALA A 299 -0.07 4.53 -11.71
N TRP A 300 0.01 5.50 -10.81
CA TRP A 300 0.55 5.35 -9.47
C TRP A 300 -0.57 5.10 -8.48
N VAL A 301 -0.48 3.97 -7.81
CA VAL A 301 -1.38 3.59 -6.73
C VAL A 301 -0.61 3.39 -5.44
N THR A 302 -1.33 3.09 -4.36
CA THR A 302 -0.74 2.88 -3.04
C THR A 302 0.43 1.88 -3.10
N PRO A 303 1.55 2.15 -2.40
CA PRO A 303 2.70 1.26 -2.39
C PRO A 303 2.36 -0.12 -1.81
N LEU A 304 3.23 -1.09 -2.05
CA LEU A 304 3.10 -2.41 -1.41
C LEU A 304 3.21 -2.26 0.11
N PRO A 305 2.26 -2.79 0.89
CA PRO A 305 2.36 -2.72 2.34
C PRO A 305 3.54 -3.55 2.85
N ARG A 306 4.28 -3.00 3.82
CA ARG A 306 5.46 -3.64 4.47
C ARG A 306 5.12 -4.81 5.40
N CYS A 307 3.96 -5.43 5.22
CA CYS A 307 3.44 -6.48 6.10
C CYS A 307 3.66 -7.85 5.44
N LEU A 308 4.16 -8.82 6.21
CA LEU A 308 4.36 -10.19 5.75
C LEU A 308 3.48 -11.17 6.52
N PRO A 309 2.87 -12.17 5.84
CA PRO A 309 2.86 -12.36 4.39
C PRO A 309 2.10 -11.22 3.69
N SER A 310 2.59 -10.81 2.52
CA SER A 310 1.88 -9.88 1.65
C SER A 310 1.18 -10.64 0.52
N THR A 311 -0.06 -10.27 0.24
CA THR A 311 -0.82 -10.81 -0.88
C THR A 311 -1.21 -9.68 -1.82
N LEU A 312 -1.05 -9.90 -3.12
CA LEU A 312 -1.54 -9.01 -4.17
C LEU A 312 -2.41 -9.83 -5.11
N SER A 313 -3.57 -9.32 -5.48
CA SER A 313 -4.36 -9.92 -6.56
C SER A 313 -4.80 -8.86 -7.55
N LEU A 314 -4.85 -9.20 -8.83
CA LEU A 314 -5.46 -8.34 -9.84
C LEU A 314 -6.12 -9.18 -10.92
N LYS A 315 -7.06 -8.60 -11.63
CA LYS A 315 -7.60 -9.14 -12.86
C LYS A 315 -7.00 -8.41 -14.06
N VAL A 316 -6.69 -9.14 -15.12
CA VAL A 316 -6.16 -8.60 -16.37
C VAL A 316 -7.01 -9.02 -17.55
N LEU A 317 -7.23 -8.10 -18.48
CA LEU A 317 -7.89 -8.31 -19.77
C LEU A 317 -7.00 -7.73 -20.87
N THR A 318 -6.38 -8.60 -21.68
CA THR A 318 -5.53 -8.17 -22.80
C THR A 318 -5.41 -9.26 -23.86
N THR A 319 -5.08 -8.85 -25.08
CA THR A 319 -4.69 -9.74 -26.19
C THR A 319 -3.20 -9.61 -26.53
N ARG A 320 -2.45 -8.79 -25.78
CA ARG A 320 -1.01 -8.60 -26.01
C ARG A 320 -0.21 -9.71 -25.31
N PRO A 321 0.71 -10.38 -26.02
CA PRO A 321 1.53 -11.45 -25.41
C PRO A 321 2.66 -10.92 -24.53
N HIS A 322 2.92 -9.61 -24.56
CA HIS A 322 3.90 -8.94 -23.69
C HIS A 322 3.27 -7.69 -23.08
N ALA A 323 3.27 -7.59 -21.76
CA ALA A 323 2.75 -6.42 -21.05
C ALA A 323 3.27 -6.38 -19.60
N LEU A 324 3.69 -5.21 -19.14
CA LEU A 324 3.97 -4.97 -17.72
C LEU A 324 2.65 -4.71 -16.98
N LEU A 325 2.33 -5.51 -15.96
CA LEU A 325 1.09 -5.37 -15.19
C LEU A 325 1.30 -4.49 -13.97
N PHE A 326 2.38 -4.73 -13.21
CA PHE A 326 2.84 -3.80 -12.19
C PHE A 326 4.36 -3.86 -12.00
N TYR A 327 4.89 -2.79 -11.41
CA TYR A 327 6.29 -2.65 -11.01
C TYR A 327 6.40 -1.91 -9.68
N SER A 328 7.18 -2.47 -8.76
CA SER A 328 7.59 -1.85 -7.51
C SER A 328 9.11 -1.96 -7.42
N GLY A 329 9.81 -0.84 -7.42
CA GLY A 329 11.27 -0.79 -7.47
C GLY A 329 11.76 0.62 -7.82
N PRO A 330 13.07 0.77 -8.05
CA PRO A 330 13.69 2.07 -8.28
C PRO A 330 13.18 2.71 -9.58
N MET A 331 13.07 4.04 -9.56
CA MET A 331 12.64 4.83 -10.72
C MET A 331 13.79 5.56 -11.42
N THR A 332 14.95 5.60 -10.78
CA THR A 332 16.17 6.24 -11.25
C THR A 332 17.34 5.31 -10.98
N PRO A 333 18.40 5.35 -11.81
CA PRO A 333 19.62 4.60 -11.56
C PRO A 333 20.13 4.85 -10.15
N ALA A 334 20.27 3.79 -9.37
CA ALA A 334 20.57 3.89 -7.95
C ALA A 334 21.69 2.92 -7.52
N HIS A 335 22.12 2.01 -8.39
CA HIS A 335 23.25 1.15 -8.09
C HIS A 335 24.56 1.92 -8.09
N ARG A 336 25.37 1.67 -7.08
CA ARG A 336 26.72 2.21 -6.94
C ARG A 336 27.75 1.08 -7.02
N PRO A 337 29.00 1.37 -7.44
CA PRO A 337 30.07 0.39 -7.41
C PRO A 337 30.18 -0.23 -6.00
N HIS A 338 30.24 -1.56 -5.92
CA HIS A 338 30.33 -2.33 -4.66
C HIS A 338 29.09 -2.24 -3.74
N SER A 339 27.94 -1.77 -4.23
CA SER A 339 26.67 -1.85 -3.50
C SER A 339 25.88 -3.10 -3.87
N SER A 340 24.94 -3.52 -3.02
CA SER A 340 24.01 -4.60 -3.36
C SER A 340 23.07 -4.19 -4.50
N PRO A 341 22.51 -5.15 -5.25
CA PRO A 341 21.47 -4.86 -6.25
C PRO A 341 20.28 -4.15 -5.62
N THR A 342 19.69 -3.19 -6.32
CA THR A 342 18.49 -2.49 -5.83
C THR A 342 17.27 -3.41 -5.89
N PRO A 343 16.34 -3.37 -4.92
CA PRO A 343 15.19 -4.26 -4.91
C PRO A 343 14.15 -3.93 -5.96
N MET A 344 13.56 -4.98 -6.54
CA MET A 344 12.52 -4.86 -7.56
C MET A 344 11.56 -6.04 -7.46
N LEU A 345 10.27 -5.76 -7.62
CA LEU A 345 9.23 -6.73 -7.87
C LEU A 345 8.42 -6.30 -9.10
N ALA A 346 8.36 -7.17 -10.10
CA ALA A 346 7.54 -6.96 -11.29
C ALA A 346 6.65 -8.16 -11.57
N LEU A 347 5.39 -7.89 -11.93
CA LEU A 347 4.49 -8.88 -12.54
C LEU A 347 4.20 -8.45 -13.97
N GLN A 348 4.42 -9.36 -14.90
CA GLN A 348 4.28 -9.11 -16.32
C GLN A 348 3.68 -10.31 -17.05
N ILE A 349 3.25 -10.08 -18.27
CA ILE A 349 2.94 -11.12 -19.25
C ILE A 349 4.14 -11.18 -20.20
N LYS A 350 4.68 -12.39 -20.40
CA LYS A 350 5.75 -12.67 -21.36
C LYS A 350 5.36 -13.92 -22.15
N ASP A 351 5.35 -13.80 -23.47
CA ASP A 351 4.90 -14.87 -24.38
C ASP A 351 3.49 -15.38 -24.06
N GLY A 352 2.60 -14.46 -23.66
CA GLY A 352 1.21 -14.74 -23.29
C GLY A 352 1.02 -15.37 -21.90
N MET A 353 2.09 -15.66 -21.17
CA MET A 353 2.06 -16.28 -19.84
C MET A 353 2.44 -15.28 -18.74
N PRO A 354 1.86 -15.37 -17.53
CA PRO A 354 2.21 -14.49 -16.44
C PRO A 354 3.57 -14.89 -15.82
N GLN A 355 4.38 -13.88 -15.54
CA GLN A 355 5.74 -13.99 -15.02
C GLN A 355 5.98 -12.99 -13.89
N VAL A 356 6.61 -13.46 -12.81
CA VAL A 356 7.07 -12.62 -11.70
C VAL A 356 8.59 -12.57 -11.71
N LEU A 357 9.14 -11.38 -11.49
CA LEU A 357 10.57 -11.10 -11.33
C LEU A 357 10.80 -10.45 -9.97
N VAL A 358 11.79 -10.95 -9.23
CA VAL A 358 12.20 -10.43 -7.93
C VAL A 358 13.71 -10.24 -7.91
N GLU A 359 14.17 -9.02 -7.62
CA GLU A 359 15.58 -8.64 -7.44
C GLU A 359 15.77 -7.92 -6.09
N GLY A 360 17.02 -7.61 -5.70
CA GLY A 360 17.32 -6.84 -4.48
C GLY A 360 18.05 -7.58 -3.38
N GLY A 361 18.74 -8.64 -3.75
CA GLY A 361 19.36 -9.58 -2.85
C GLY A 361 20.47 -10.52 -3.25
N LEU A 362 20.63 -11.64 -2.55
CA LEU A 362 21.68 -12.62 -2.89
C LEU A 362 21.45 -13.30 -4.25
N GLU A 363 20.21 -13.67 -4.62
CA GLU A 363 19.89 -14.35 -5.88
C GLU A 363 18.56 -13.86 -6.49
N PRO A 364 18.51 -13.64 -7.81
CA PRO A 364 17.28 -13.24 -8.51
C PRO A 364 16.26 -14.39 -8.57
N VAL A 365 14.97 -14.06 -8.44
CA VAL A 365 13.89 -15.05 -8.52
C VAL A 365 12.97 -14.75 -9.70
N LYS A 366 12.72 -15.78 -10.51
CA LYS A 366 11.84 -15.72 -11.67
C LYS A 366 10.84 -16.88 -11.64
N LEU A 367 9.54 -16.55 -11.69
CA LEU A 367 8.47 -17.54 -11.76
C LEU A 367 7.65 -17.33 -13.01
N VAL A 368 7.28 -18.41 -13.68
CA VAL A 368 6.40 -18.40 -14.86
C VAL A 368 5.31 -19.45 -14.64
N VAL A 369 4.05 -19.05 -14.80
CA VAL A 369 2.93 -20.01 -14.82
C VAL A 369 2.63 -20.34 -16.27
N ASN A 370 2.63 -21.64 -16.62
CA ASN A 370 2.33 -22.09 -17.98
C ASN A 370 0.82 -22.10 -18.25
N THR A 371 0.23 -20.91 -18.27
CA THR A 371 -1.19 -20.68 -18.56
C THR A 371 -1.29 -19.39 -19.36
N THR A 372 -1.92 -19.43 -20.53
CA THR A 372 -2.12 -18.24 -21.36
C THR A 372 -3.14 -17.32 -20.70
N VAL A 373 -2.79 -16.04 -20.56
CA VAL A 373 -3.66 -15.00 -19.97
C VAL A 373 -3.86 -13.80 -20.91
N SER A 374 -3.33 -13.89 -22.13
CA SER A 374 -3.44 -12.87 -23.17
C SER A 374 -4.44 -13.27 -24.27
N ASP A 375 -5.49 -13.99 -23.89
CA ASP A 375 -6.49 -14.55 -24.79
C ASP A 375 -7.73 -13.64 -24.94
N GLY A 376 -7.71 -12.46 -24.31
CA GLY A 376 -8.82 -11.52 -24.34
C GLY A 376 -9.98 -11.89 -23.41
N ASP A 377 -9.81 -12.85 -22.51
CA ASP A 377 -10.72 -13.08 -21.38
C ASP A 377 -10.12 -12.54 -20.07
N TRP A 378 -10.96 -12.38 -19.04
CA TRP A 378 -10.50 -11.90 -17.74
C TRP A 378 -9.82 -13.03 -16.98
N HIS A 379 -8.55 -12.84 -16.62
CA HIS A 379 -7.82 -13.73 -15.72
C HIS A 379 -7.49 -13.05 -14.41
N THR A 380 -7.58 -13.78 -13.31
CA THR A 380 -7.19 -13.32 -11.97
C THR A 380 -5.82 -13.87 -11.61
N LEU A 381 -4.87 -12.99 -11.34
CA LEU A 381 -3.52 -13.33 -10.90
C LEU A 381 -3.41 -13.06 -9.40
N HIS A 382 -2.94 -14.06 -8.65
CA HIS A 382 -2.70 -13.96 -7.22
C HIS A 382 -1.21 -14.16 -6.94
N LEU A 383 -0.58 -13.15 -6.33
CA LEU A 383 0.80 -13.15 -5.87
C LEU A 383 0.81 -13.19 -4.34
N ARG A 384 1.65 -14.07 -3.77
CA ARG A 384 1.91 -14.12 -2.33
C ARG A 384 3.41 -14.07 -2.10
N LEU A 385 3.82 -13.17 -1.22
CA LEU A 385 5.18 -12.98 -0.76
C LEU A 385 5.20 -13.28 0.74
N ASP A 386 6.05 -14.20 1.19
CA ASP A 386 6.23 -14.48 2.60
C ASP A 386 7.70 -14.71 2.95
N THR A 387 7.98 -15.04 4.21
CA THR A 387 9.36 -15.24 4.70
C THR A 387 10.03 -16.49 4.13
N LYS A 388 9.29 -17.38 3.46
CA LYS A 388 9.80 -18.64 2.87
C LYS A 388 9.99 -18.55 1.37
N GLY A 389 9.14 -17.80 0.68
CA GLY A 389 9.20 -17.69 -0.76
C GLY A 389 8.18 -16.75 -1.38
N VAL A 390 8.03 -16.94 -2.68
CA VAL A 390 7.03 -16.27 -3.52
C VAL A 390 6.19 -17.31 -4.27
N ALA A 391 4.90 -17.04 -4.42
CA ALA A 391 3.95 -17.89 -5.12
C ALA A 391 3.09 -17.07 -6.09
N LEU A 392 2.87 -17.59 -7.30
CA LEU A 392 1.99 -17.01 -8.31
C LEU A 392 0.93 -18.03 -8.71
N MET A 393 -0.34 -17.62 -8.74
CA MET A 393 -1.48 -18.45 -9.11
C MET A 393 -2.41 -17.74 -10.11
N VAL A 394 -2.98 -18.50 -11.03
CA VAL A 394 -3.97 -18.04 -12.02
C VAL A 394 -5.35 -18.65 -11.68
N ASP A 395 -6.40 -17.81 -11.70
CA ASP A 395 -7.83 -18.17 -11.60
C ASP A 395 -8.25 -19.08 -10.42
N MET A 396 -7.54 -19.02 -9.29
CA MET A 396 -7.82 -19.80 -8.07
C MET A 396 -8.01 -21.31 -8.31
N CYS A 397 -7.17 -21.87 -9.18
CA CYS A 397 -7.29 -23.23 -9.67
C CYS A 397 -6.75 -24.34 -8.74
N GLY A 398 -6.30 -24.02 -7.52
CA GLY A 398 -5.47 -24.93 -6.71
C GLY A 398 -5.86 -25.05 -5.24
N ARG A 399 -5.72 -26.27 -4.69
CA ARG A 399 -5.68 -26.49 -3.23
C ARG A 399 -4.29 -26.11 -2.70
N GLY A 400 -4.23 -25.56 -1.49
CA GLY A 400 -2.96 -25.29 -0.81
C GLY A 400 -2.37 -23.88 -1.00
N TRP A 401 -3.15 -22.90 -1.52
CA TRP A 401 -2.78 -21.47 -1.47
C TRP A 401 -2.42 -21.03 -0.03
N GLU A 402 -3.15 -21.54 0.95
CA GLU A 402 -3.00 -21.21 2.37
C GLU A 402 -1.98 -22.10 3.11
N SER A 403 -1.87 -23.38 2.72
CA SER A 403 -1.27 -24.43 3.55
C SER A 403 0.23 -24.30 3.80
N GLY A 404 0.96 -23.39 3.13
CA GLY A 404 2.41 -23.21 3.30
C GLY A 404 3.25 -24.47 3.04
N THR A 405 2.62 -25.54 2.55
CA THR A 405 3.23 -26.83 2.21
C THR A 405 3.73 -26.74 0.76
N PHE A 406 5.04 -26.88 0.60
CA PHE A 406 5.74 -26.79 -0.70
C PHE A 406 5.59 -28.07 -1.52
N HIS A 407 4.38 -28.61 -1.62
CA HIS A 407 4.04 -29.63 -2.62
C HIS A 407 3.23 -28.96 -3.73
N SER A 408 3.92 -28.56 -4.81
CA SER A 408 3.33 -27.86 -5.96
C SER A 408 3.32 -28.78 -7.17
N HIS A 409 2.16 -29.09 -7.76
CA HIS A 409 2.03 -29.45 -9.17
C HIS A 409 0.59 -29.17 -9.68
N GLY A 410 0.13 -27.92 -9.58
CA GLY A 410 -1.00 -27.44 -10.38
C GLY A 410 -0.46 -26.67 -11.58
N HIS A 411 -0.98 -26.89 -12.80
CA HIS A 411 -0.53 -26.23 -14.04
C HIS A 411 -0.60 -24.68 -14.00
N CYS A 412 -1.32 -24.14 -13.02
CA CYS A 412 -1.71 -22.75 -12.86
C CYS A 412 -1.23 -22.15 -11.51
N LEU A 413 -0.37 -22.85 -10.76
CA LEU A 413 0.25 -22.39 -9.51
C LEU A 413 1.73 -22.77 -9.49
N VAL A 414 2.60 -21.79 -9.26
CA VAL A 414 4.05 -21.98 -9.15
C VAL A 414 4.58 -21.31 -7.89
N ARG A 415 5.67 -21.86 -7.33
CA ARG A 415 6.34 -21.35 -6.14
C ARG A 415 7.84 -21.41 -6.29
N ALA A 416 8.53 -20.46 -5.68
CA ALA A 416 9.97 -20.45 -5.52
C ALA A 416 10.29 -20.14 -4.06
N MET A 417 11.23 -20.90 -3.49
CA MET A 417 11.75 -20.63 -2.14
C MET A 417 12.92 -19.67 -2.23
N TRP A 418 13.12 -18.88 -1.18
CA TRP A 418 14.34 -18.08 -1.05
C TRP A 418 15.55 -19.00 -0.82
N GLY A 419 16.66 -18.79 -1.53
CA GLY A 419 17.88 -19.60 -1.38
C GLY A 419 18.52 -19.53 0.02
N ARG A 420 18.30 -18.42 0.74
CA ARG A 420 18.68 -18.21 2.15
C ARG A 420 17.57 -17.39 2.84
N PRO A 421 17.46 -17.38 4.19
CA PRO A 421 16.53 -16.51 4.91
C PRO A 421 16.77 -15.06 4.49
N TRP A 422 15.88 -14.55 3.64
CA TRP A 422 16.08 -13.29 2.96
C TRP A 422 15.54 -12.14 3.80
N ARG A 423 16.28 -11.02 3.86
CA ARG A 423 15.74 -9.76 4.37
C ARG A 423 14.94 -9.08 3.26
N ILE A 424 13.65 -9.41 3.19
CA ILE A 424 12.69 -8.85 2.22
C ILE A 424 12.29 -7.40 2.57
N GLU A 425 12.95 -6.80 3.56
CA GLU A 425 12.72 -5.42 4.03
C GLU A 425 12.86 -4.39 2.90
N GLY A 426 13.78 -4.63 1.95
CA GLY A 426 14.01 -3.76 0.78
C GLY A 426 12.96 -3.88 -0.33
N LEU A 427 12.25 -5.02 -0.46
CA LEU A 427 11.25 -5.22 -1.52
C LEU A 427 10.01 -4.33 -1.38
N PHE A 428 9.81 -3.77 -0.21
CA PHE A 428 8.72 -2.84 0.08
C PHE A 428 9.20 -1.39 0.04
N GLU A 429 10.08 -1.08 -0.92
CA GLU A 429 10.50 0.27 -1.26
C GLU A 429 9.30 1.23 -1.24
N THR A 430 9.51 2.42 -0.69
CA THR A 430 8.43 3.34 -0.34
C THR A 430 7.79 4.02 -1.56
N GLY A 431 8.33 3.85 -2.77
CA GLY A 431 7.80 4.42 -4.00
C GLY A 431 6.38 3.92 -4.35
N PRO A 432 5.60 4.68 -5.13
CA PRO A 432 4.27 4.24 -5.54
C PRO A 432 4.34 2.93 -6.35
N LEU A 433 3.33 2.08 -6.20
CA LEU A 433 3.16 0.93 -7.06
C LEU A 433 2.75 1.42 -8.46
N GLN A 434 3.57 1.13 -9.46
CA GLN A 434 3.30 1.52 -10.85
C GLN A 434 2.51 0.40 -11.52
N VAL A 435 1.33 0.71 -12.05
CA VAL A 435 0.46 -0.29 -12.71
C VAL A 435 0.25 0.03 -14.18
N GLY A 436 0.18 -1.03 -15.00
CA GLY A 436 -0.02 -0.99 -16.45
C GLY A 436 1.16 -0.44 -17.27
N GLY A 437 2.19 0.13 -16.64
CA GLY A 437 3.36 0.68 -17.30
C GLY A 437 4.25 1.44 -16.32
N LEU A 438 5.26 2.12 -16.85
CA LEU A 438 6.23 2.90 -16.08
C LEU A 438 6.09 4.40 -16.35
N ALA A 439 6.28 5.22 -15.32
CA ALA A 439 6.35 6.68 -15.42
C ALA A 439 7.73 7.19 -15.89
N HIS A 440 8.71 6.28 -15.95
CA HIS A 440 10.08 6.52 -16.39
C HIS A 440 10.45 5.54 -17.51
N SER A 441 11.61 5.76 -18.13
CA SER A 441 12.18 4.81 -19.07
C SER A 441 12.40 3.44 -18.40
N PRO A 442 12.21 2.32 -19.12
CA PRO A 442 12.45 0.99 -18.58
C PRO A 442 13.84 0.89 -17.92
N PRO A 443 13.92 0.38 -16.68
CA PRO A 443 15.18 0.27 -15.98
C PRO A 443 16.09 -0.78 -16.64
N ASN A 444 17.38 -0.47 -16.75
CA ASN A 444 18.37 -1.40 -17.27
C ASN A 444 18.97 -2.24 -16.14
N GLN A 445 19.33 -3.47 -16.44
CA GLN A 445 19.89 -4.41 -15.47
C GLN A 445 21.18 -3.89 -14.81
N GLU A 446 22.09 -3.29 -15.60
CA GLU A 446 23.40 -2.81 -15.15
C GLU A 446 23.30 -1.62 -14.19
N ASP A 447 22.38 -0.68 -14.45
CA ASP A 447 22.12 0.52 -13.64
C ASP A 447 21.61 0.21 -12.22
N HIS A 448 21.25 -1.05 -12.00
CA HIS A 448 20.61 -1.56 -10.79
C HIS A 448 21.33 -2.76 -10.17
N GLY A 449 22.41 -3.25 -10.80
CA GLY A 449 23.17 -4.42 -10.36
C GLY A 449 22.37 -5.72 -10.39
N TRP A 450 21.29 -5.80 -11.16
CA TRP A 450 20.39 -6.95 -11.19
C TRP A 450 21.06 -8.18 -11.82
N GLY A 451 20.78 -9.36 -11.27
CA GLY A 451 21.34 -10.62 -11.78
C GLY A 451 20.43 -11.34 -12.77
N GLY A 452 19.12 -11.09 -12.70
CA GLY A 452 18.09 -11.72 -13.52
C GLY A 452 17.56 -10.82 -14.64
N ASP A 453 16.36 -11.13 -15.12
CA ASP A 453 15.74 -10.40 -16.23
C ASP A 453 15.28 -9.00 -15.78
N ALA A 454 15.54 -7.97 -16.61
CA ALA A 454 14.86 -6.68 -16.48
C ALA A 454 13.35 -6.81 -16.83
N PRO A 455 12.49 -5.94 -16.26
CA PRO A 455 11.07 -5.94 -16.58
C PRO A 455 10.84 -5.57 -18.05
N THR A 456 9.76 -6.08 -18.62
CA THR A 456 9.39 -5.78 -20.01
C THR A 456 9.17 -4.28 -20.21
N ALA A 457 9.72 -3.75 -21.30
CA ALA A 457 9.51 -2.36 -21.71
C ALA A 457 8.10 -2.10 -22.28
N HIS A 458 7.27 -3.14 -22.46
CA HIS A 458 5.96 -3.04 -23.09
C HIS A 458 4.90 -2.65 -22.06
N PRO A 459 4.31 -1.43 -22.14
CA PRO A 459 3.17 -1.09 -21.30
C PRO A 459 1.94 -1.91 -21.69
N LEU A 460 1.03 -2.09 -20.75
CA LEU A 460 -0.24 -2.77 -20.96
C LEU A 460 -1.09 -2.02 -22.00
N HIS A 461 -1.58 -2.78 -22.98
CA HIS A 461 -2.71 -2.40 -23.81
C HIS A 461 -3.88 -3.33 -23.46
N GLY A 462 -4.80 -2.83 -22.64
CA GLY A 462 -5.83 -3.65 -22.00
C GLY A 462 -6.28 -3.05 -20.67
N CYS A 463 -6.97 -3.85 -19.86
CA CYS A 463 -7.52 -3.41 -18.59
C CYS A 463 -6.93 -4.16 -17.41
N LEU A 464 -6.73 -3.44 -16.31
CA LEU A 464 -6.58 -4.03 -14.99
C LEU A 464 -7.87 -3.79 -14.21
N SER A 465 -8.30 -4.77 -13.41
CA SER A 465 -9.38 -4.57 -12.47
C SER A 465 -9.17 -5.31 -11.15
N HIS A 466 -9.93 -4.95 -10.12
CA HIS A 466 -9.94 -5.61 -8.82
C HIS A 466 -8.54 -5.80 -8.21
N LEU A 467 -7.68 -4.77 -8.34
CA LEU A 467 -6.38 -4.77 -7.68
C LEU A 467 -6.60 -4.77 -6.16
N THR A 468 -6.11 -5.79 -5.48
CA THR A 468 -6.10 -5.88 -4.02
C THR A 468 -4.69 -6.00 -3.48
N LEU A 469 -4.45 -5.37 -2.34
CA LEU A 469 -3.22 -5.46 -1.56
C LEU A 469 -3.59 -5.86 -0.13
N ASN A 470 -3.13 -7.03 0.31
CA ASN A 470 -3.48 -7.64 1.59
C ASN A 470 -5.00 -7.71 1.82
N GLY A 471 -5.76 -8.06 0.76
CA GLY A 471 -7.23 -8.11 0.77
C GLY A 471 -7.93 -6.77 0.56
N GLN A 472 -7.22 -5.64 0.65
CA GLN A 472 -7.81 -4.33 0.43
C GLN A 472 -7.88 -3.99 -1.05
N LEU A 473 -9.08 -3.66 -1.50
CA LEU A 473 -9.33 -3.14 -2.84
C LEU A 473 -8.75 -1.73 -3.02
N VAL A 474 -7.92 -1.56 -4.05
CA VAL A 474 -7.32 -0.29 -4.47
C VAL A 474 -8.28 0.42 -5.41
N ASP A 475 -8.43 1.74 -5.25
CA ASP A 475 -9.16 2.56 -6.21
C ASP A 475 -8.33 2.75 -7.49
N LEU A 476 -8.92 2.44 -8.66
CA LEU A 476 -8.29 2.61 -9.97
C LEU A 476 -8.92 3.74 -10.80
N GLY A 477 -9.92 4.41 -10.24
CA GLY A 477 -10.61 5.54 -10.88
C GLY A 477 -9.75 6.79 -10.90
N GLU A 478 -9.38 7.25 -9.71
CA GLU A 478 -8.59 8.46 -9.48
C GLU A 478 -7.26 8.09 -8.79
N PRO A 479 -6.30 7.50 -9.52
CA PRO A 479 -4.97 7.22 -8.98
C PRO A 479 -4.24 8.51 -8.62
N ALA A 480 -3.25 8.41 -7.74
CA ALA A 480 -2.46 9.55 -7.27
C ALA A 480 -1.80 10.34 -8.42
N SER A 481 -1.37 9.63 -9.46
CA SER A 481 -0.93 10.21 -10.72
C SER A 481 -1.11 9.18 -11.85
N SER A 482 -1.31 9.64 -13.07
CA SER A 482 -1.41 8.76 -14.23
C SER A 482 -1.20 9.51 -15.54
N ARG A 483 -0.81 8.76 -16.58
CA ARG A 483 -0.75 9.25 -17.97
C ARG A 483 -1.16 8.11 -18.90
N GLY A 484 -1.81 8.42 -20.03
CA GLY A 484 -2.16 7.42 -21.06
C GLY A 484 -3.09 6.29 -20.59
N SER A 485 -3.86 6.53 -19.53
CA SER A 485 -4.78 5.57 -18.92
C SER A 485 -6.06 6.27 -18.45
N ILE A 486 -7.18 5.55 -18.40
CA ILE A 486 -8.51 6.11 -18.07
C ILE A 486 -9.31 5.14 -17.19
N ALA A 487 -10.18 5.68 -16.34
CA ALA A 487 -11.05 4.89 -15.47
C ALA A 487 -12.01 3.98 -16.27
N GLY A 488 -12.34 2.83 -15.70
CA GLY A 488 -13.18 1.80 -16.33
C GLY A 488 -12.42 0.95 -17.36
N CYS A 489 -13.14 0.09 -18.08
CA CYS A 489 -12.59 -0.76 -19.13
C CYS A 489 -13.30 -0.55 -20.47
N GLN A 490 -12.80 0.39 -21.28
CA GLN A 490 -13.40 0.73 -22.58
C GLN A 490 -13.41 -0.43 -23.60
N PRO A 491 -12.34 -1.26 -23.73
CA PRO A 491 -12.38 -2.41 -24.63
C PRO A 491 -13.51 -3.39 -24.32
N GLN A 492 -13.79 -3.63 -23.03
CA GLN A 492 -14.87 -4.50 -22.60
C GLN A 492 -16.24 -3.88 -22.89
N GLU A 493 -16.43 -2.59 -22.56
CA GLU A 493 -17.67 -1.88 -22.86
C GLU A 493 -17.99 -1.87 -24.37
N ALA A 494 -16.97 -1.65 -25.20
CA ALA A 494 -17.09 -1.70 -26.65
C ALA A 494 -17.49 -3.11 -27.16
N ALA A 495 -16.99 -4.17 -26.51
CA ALA A 495 -17.39 -5.54 -26.83
C ALA A 495 -18.88 -5.77 -26.52
N CYS A 496 -19.37 -5.32 -25.36
CA CYS A 496 -20.80 -5.38 -25.03
C CYS A 496 -21.67 -4.55 -25.97
N HIS A 497 -21.22 -3.36 -26.38
CA HIS A 497 -21.93 -2.54 -27.36
C HIS A 497 -22.07 -3.24 -28.72
N SER A 498 -21.11 -4.09 -29.09
CA SER A 498 -21.11 -4.81 -30.35
C SER A 498 -21.99 -6.07 -30.34
N MET A 499 -22.50 -6.49 -29.18
CA MET A 499 -23.39 -7.66 -29.09
C MET A 499 -24.77 -7.39 -29.73
N GLY A 500 -25.17 -8.27 -30.64
CA GLY A 500 -26.59 -8.43 -31.03
C GLY A 500 -27.11 -7.60 -32.20
N GLY A 501 -26.28 -7.23 -33.19
CA GLY A 501 -26.70 -6.68 -34.49
C GLY A 501 -27.44 -5.32 -34.46
N LYS A 502 -27.79 -4.81 -33.28
CA LYS A 502 -28.50 -3.55 -33.05
C LYS A 502 -27.81 -2.62 -32.05
N GLY A 503 -26.57 -2.91 -31.64
CA GLY A 503 -25.70 -1.95 -30.96
C GLY A 503 -26.18 -1.47 -29.58
N ARG A 504 -26.89 -2.29 -28.79
CA ARG A 504 -27.65 -1.80 -27.62
C ARG A 504 -26.93 -1.80 -26.27
N GLY A 505 -25.73 -2.39 -26.16
CA GLY A 505 -25.01 -2.46 -24.88
C GLY A 505 -25.83 -3.09 -23.75
N CYS A 506 -25.43 -2.86 -22.50
CA CYS A 506 -26.11 -3.42 -21.32
C CYS A 506 -27.23 -2.53 -20.73
N GLY A 507 -27.57 -1.42 -21.39
CA GLY A 507 -28.54 -0.45 -20.89
C GLY A 507 -28.11 0.21 -19.57
N TYR A 508 -29.03 0.96 -18.93
CA TYR A 508 -28.75 1.66 -17.66
C TYR A 508 -28.86 0.78 -16.41
N ARG A 509 -29.36 -0.45 -16.57
CA ARG A 509 -29.62 -1.41 -15.48
C ARG A 509 -28.80 -2.69 -15.64
N GLY A 510 -27.76 -2.61 -16.45
CA GLY A 510 -26.81 -3.69 -16.66
C GLY A 510 -25.41 -3.13 -16.58
N THR A 511 -24.48 -3.97 -16.13
CA THR A 511 -23.05 -3.70 -16.19
C THR A 511 -22.44 -4.67 -17.19
N CYS A 512 -21.60 -4.16 -18.09
CA CYS A 512 -20.84 -5.01 -18.98
C CYS A 512 -19.87 -5.88 -18.16
N VAL A 513 -19.90 -7.18 -18.39
CA VAL A 513 -19.05 -8.22 -17.80
C VAL A 513 -18.51 -9.14 -18.91
N GLY A 514 -17.68 -10.11 -18.56
CA GLY A 514 -17.08 -11.02 -19.55
C GLY A 514 -15.87 -10.44 -20.28
N GLY A 515 -15.30 -11.25 -21.17
CA GLY A 515 -14.11 -10.93 -21.95
C GLY A 515 -14.42 -10.12 -23.21
N LEU A 516 -13.44 -10.02 -24.09
CA LEU A 516 -13.57 -9.36 -25.40
C LEU A 516 -14.28 -10.25 -26.42
N ARG A 517 -14.14 -11.58 -26.29
CA ARG A 517 -14.72 -12.57 -27.22
C ARG A 517 -16.13 -12.99 -26.83
N TYR A 518 -16.34 -13.16 -25.53
CA TYR A 518 -17.63 -13.53 -24.94
C TYR A 518 -18.06 -12.44 -23.94
N PRO A 519 -18.39 -11.23 -24.43
CA PRO A 519 -18.95 -10.19 -23.58
C PRO A 519 -20.33 -10.61 -23.08
N GLU A 520 -20.69 -10.17 -21.88
CA GLU A 520 -21.96 -10.51 -21.23
C GLU A 520 -22.49 -9.28 -20.47
N CYS A 521 -23.80 -9.22 -20.23
CA CYS A 521 -24.41 -8.15 -19.44
C CYS A 521 -24.92 -8.71 -18.10
N GLN A 522 -24.37 -8.18 -17.00
CA GLN A 522 -24.87 -8.48 -15.66
C GLN A 522 -25.99 -7.50 -15.30
N CYS A 523 -27.23 -7.98 -15.28
CA CYS A 523 -28.40 -7.15 -15.01
C CYS A 523 -28.67 -6.96 -13.51
N GLU A 524 -29.16 -5.78 -13.15
CA GLU A 524 -29.67 -5.49 -11.81
C GLU A 524 -30.85 -6.40 -11.44
N ALA A 525 -30.99 -6.71 -10.15
CA ALA A 525 -32.08 -7.53 -9.64
C ALA A 525 -33.47 -6.99 -10.06
N GLY A 526 -34.25 -7.83 -10.74
CA GLY A 526 -35.55 -7.45 -11.30
C GLY A 526 -35.54 -7.17 -12.80
N TRP A 527 -34.38 -7.25 -13.46
CA TRP A 527 -34.19 -7.03 -14.89
C TRP A 527 -33.44 -8.18 -15.55
N GLY A 528 -33.63 -8.36 -16.85
CA GLY A 528 -33.03 -9.39 -17.67
C GLY A 528 -33.09 -9.05 -19.16
N GLY A 529 -32.77 -10.05 -19.99
CA GLY A 529 -32.60 -9.85 -21.43
C GLY A 529 -31.18 -9.39 -21.80
N VAL A 530 -30.86 -9.39 -23.09
CA VAL A 530 -29.50 -9.11 -23.60
C VAL A 530 -28.98 -7.70 -23.27
N GLY A 531 -29.89 -6.72 -23.10
CA GLY A 531 -29.54 -5.34 -22.74
C GLY A 531 -30.11 -4.89 -21.39
N CYS A 532 -30.48 -5.84 -20.52
CA CYS A 532 -31.04 -5.57 -19.19
C CYS A 532 -32.25 -4.61 -19.18
N ASP A 533 -33.04 -4.62 -20.24
CA ASP A 533 -34.20 -3.74 -20.46
C ASP A 533 -35.55 -4.45 -20.25
N THR A 534 -35.53 -5.76 -19.96
CA THR A 534 -36.74 -6.56 -19.77
C THR A 534 -36.97 -6.83 -18.28
N PRO A 535 -38.11 -6.43 -17.69
CA PRO A 535 -38.41 -6.71 -16.29
C PRO A 535 -38.62 -8.22 -16.06
N THR A 536 -38.08 -8.76 -14.96
CA THR A 536 -38.30 -10.17 -14.60
C THR A 536 -39.71 -10.41 -14.08
N THR A 537 -40.23 -11.62 -14.27
CA THR A 537 -41.54 -12.02 -13.76
C THR A 537 -41.41 -12.49 -12.30
N PRO A 538 -42.02 -11.80 -11.31
CA PRO A 538 -41.95 -12.22 -9.92
C PRO A 538 -42.81 -13.47 -9.66
N ALA A 539 -42.30 -14.40 -8.86
CA ALA A 539 -43.08 -15.53 -8.35
C ALA A 539 -43.70 -15.18 -7.00
N THR A 540 -44.98 -15.53 -6.80
CA THR A 540 -45.66 -15.40 -5.50
C THR A 540 -45.75 -16.79 -4.87
N LEU A 541 -45.18 -16.94 -3.67
CA LEU A 541 -45.24 -18.18 -2.90
C LEU A 541 -46.34 -18.07 -1.84
N GLY A 542 -47.28 -19.02 -1.84
CA GLY A 542 -48.30 -19.16 -0.80
C GLY A 542 -47.79 -19.92 0.42
N GLN A 543 -48.69 -20.24 1.36
CA GLN A 543 -48.36 -21.14 2.47
C GLN A 543 -47.89 -22.50 1.94
N SER A 544 -46.87 -23.07 2.58
CA SER A 544 -46.29 -24.38 2.22
C SER A 544 -45.81 -24.49 0.76
N SER A 545 -45.54 -23.37 0.09
CA SER A 545 -45.05 -23.33 -1.29
C SER A 545 -43.52 -23.18 -1.30
N PHE A 546 -42.86 -23.82 -2.27
CA PHE A 546 -41.42 -23.65 -2.48
C PHE A 546 -41.09 -23.60 -3.97
N MET A 547 -39.97 -22.97 -4.30
CA MET A 547 -39.36 -23.02 -5.62
C MET A 547 -38.04 -23.77 -5.50
N LYS A 548 -37.88 -24.84 -6.27
CA LYS A 548 -36.63 -25.60 -6.34
C LYS A 548 -36.01 -25.44 -7.71
N VAL A 549 -34.79 -24.90 -7.74
CA VAL A 549 -34.00 -24.79 -8.97
C VAL A 549 -32.92 -25.85 -8.92
N ALA A 550 -32.96 -26.79 -9.85
CA ALA A 550 -31.87 -27.72 -10.07
C ALA A 550 -30.89 -27.08 -11.05
N LEU A 551 -29.65 -26.85 -10.62
CA LEU A 551 -28.59 -26.41 -11.50
C LEU A 551 -28.16 -27.59 -12.37
N SER A 552 -28.09 -27.38 -13.69
CA SER A 552 -27.55 -28.37 -14.65
C SER A 552 -26.02 -28.46 -14.62
N PHE A 553 -25.38 -27.64 -13.79
CA PHE A 553 -23.93 -27.57 -13.62
C PHE A 553 -23.57 -27.46 -12.13
N THR A 554 -22.32 -27.79 -11.80
CA THR A 554 -21.78 -27.56 -10.46
C THR A 554 -21.15 -26.16 -10.43
N PRO A 555 -21.63 -25.23 -9.58
CA PRO A 555 -21.03 -23.89 -9.49
C PRO A 555 -19.57 -23.96 -9.01
N PRO A 556 -18.72 -22.99 -9.38
CA PRO A 556 -17.33 -22.94 -8.91
C PRO A 556 -17.27 -22.99 -7.37
N PRO A 557 -16.30 -23.70 -6.79
CA PRO A 557 -16.25 -23.96 -5.34
C PRO A 557 -15.99 -22.70 -4.50
N SER A 558 -15.56 -21.59 -5.11
CA SER A 558 -15.04 -20.41 -4.43
C SER A 558 -15.97 -19.19 -4.44
N LEU A 559 -16.99 -19.14 -5.29
CA LEU A 559 -17.88 -17.97 -5.34
C LEU A 559 -19.28 -18.33 -5.84
N LEU A 560 -20.28 -18.08 -4.98
CA LEU A 560 -21.68 -18.06 -5.34
C LEU A 560 -22.24 -16.66 -5.07
N THR A 561 -22.68 -15.97 -6.13
CA THR A 561 -23.40 -14.70 -5.99
C THR A 561 -24.88 -14.93 -6.23
N VAL A 562 -25.71 -14.62 -5.23
CA VAL A 562 -27.17 -14.68 -5.32
C VAL A 562 -27.72 -13.29 -5.13
N GLN A 563 -28.47 -12.79 -6.12
CA GLN A 563 -29.22 -11.55 -6.01
C GLN A 563 -30.71 -11.86 -5.98
N SER A 564 -31.41 -11.44 -4.94
CA SER A 564 -32.86 -11.65 -4.80
C SER A 564 -33.55 -10.36 -4.36
N ARG A 565 -34.77 -10.14 -4.87
CA ARG A 565 -35.66 -9.07 -4.42
C ARG A 565 -36.92 -9.71 -3.88
N VAL A 566 -37.12 -9.59 -2.57
CA VAL A 566 -38.23 -10.23 -1.87
C VAL A 566 -39.18 -9.18 -1.31
N ARG A 567 -40.49 -9.45 -1.39
CA ARG A 567 -41.53 -8.66 -0.74
C ARG A 567 -42.40 -9.60 0.10
N SER A 568 -42.34 -9.47 1.42
CA SER A 568 -43.24 -10.17 2.35
C SER A 568 -44.46 -9.31 2.70
N ARG A 569 -45.60 -9.96 2.97
CA ARG A 569 -46.80 -9.33 3.54
C ARG A 569 -47.09 -9.79 4.98
N ALA A 570 -46.34 -10.75 5.52
CA ALA A 570 -46.52 -11.25 6.87
C ALA A 570 -45.82 -10.33 7.86
N ARG A 571 -46.53 -9.87 8.90
CA ARG A 571 -46.04 -8.87 9.86
C ARG A 571 -45.14 -9.44 10.96
N ASP A 572 -45.20 -10.77 11.21
CA ASP A 572 -44.48 -11.43 12.33
C ASP A 572 -43.92 -12.82 11.95
N ALA A 573 -43.53 -13.04 10.68
CA ALA A 573 -43.11 -14.36 10.22
C ALA A 573 -41.58 -14.43 9.99
N THR A 574 -40.93 -15.39 10.64
CA THR A 574 -39.62 -15.89 10.23
C THR A 574 -39.82 -16.81 9.01
N GLY A 575 -39.12 -16.51 7.91
CA GLY A 575 -39.29 -17.22 6.65
C GLY A 575 -37.97 -17.60 6.01
N LEU A 576 -37.91 -18.81 5.45
CA LEU A 576 -36.80 -19.25 4.61
C LEU A 576 -36.88 -18.55 3.24
N LEU A 577 -35.87 -17.74 2.91
CA LEU A 577 -35.78 -17.10 1.59
C LEU A 577 -35.03 -17.95 0.58
N PHE A 578 -33.91 -18.52 1.00
CA PHE A 578 -33.02 -19.23 0.11
C PHE A 578 -32.31 -20.33 0.88
N HIS A 579 -32.25 -21.53 0.28
CA HIS A 579 -31.51 -22.65 0.80
C HIS A 579 -30.76 -23.31 -0.35
N LEU A 580 -29.44 -23.31 -0.28
CA LEU A 580 -28.58 -24.01 -1.20
C LEU A 580 -27.98 -25.21 -0.47
N THR A 581 -28.10 -26.39 -1.07
CA THR A 581 -27.50 -27.63 -0.55
C THR A 581 -26.64 -28.27 -1.63
N ALA A 582 -25.45 -28.70 -1.25
CA ALA A 582 -24.64 -29.56 -2.09
C ALA A 582 -25.17 -31.00 -2.00
N GLN A 583 -25.39 -31.68 -3.14
CA GLN A 583 -25.93 -33.05 -3.16
C GLN A 583 -25.04 -34.07 -2.42
N HIS A 584 -23.72 -33.82 -2.33
CA HIS A 584 -22.74 -34.78 -1.82
C HIS A 584 -21.90 -34.28 -0.64
N ASN A 585 -22.08 -33.04 -0.18
CA ASN A 585 -21.35 -32.46 0.96
C ASN A 585 -22.30 -31.85 1.99
N LYS A 586 -21.90 -31.84 3.27
CA LYS A 586 -22.63 -31.21 4.40
C LYS A 586 -22.69 -29.67 4.35
N ALA A 587 -22.33 -29.05 3.23
CA ALA A 587 -22.34 -27.61 3.09
C ALA A 587 -23.73 -27.14 2.66
N ALA A 588 -24.35 -26.31 3.49
CA ALA A 588 -25.58 -25.63 3.19
C ALA A 588 -25.43 -24.14 3.45
N PHE A 589 -25.95 -23.32 2.54
CA PHE A 589 -26.09 -21.87 2.73
C PHE A 589 -27.57 -21.54 2.84
N THR A 590 -27.96 -20.92 3.95
CA THR A 590 -29.36 -20.63 4.27
C THR A 590 -29.52 -19.16 4.56
N LEU A 591 -30.41 -18.49 3.84
CA LEU A 591 -30.81 -17.12 4.10
C LEU A 591 -32.22 -17.11 4.69
N LEU A 592 -32.34 -16.59 5.90
CA LEU A 592 -33.61 -16.40 6.62
C LEU A 592 -33.90 -14.91 6.73
N VAL A 593 -35.16 -14.53 6.74
CA VAL A 593 -35.60 -13.21 7.19
C VAL A 593 -36.38 -13.35 8.48
N SER A 594 -35.98 -12.57 9.48
CA SER A 594 -36.74 -12.30 10.70
C SER A 594 -37.16 -10.84 10.67
N TYR A 595 -38.45 -10.57 10.84
CA TYR A 595 -38.99 -9.22 10.98
C TYR A 595 -39.00 -8.78 12.43
#